data_AF-A0A524LBW3-F1
#
_entry.id   AF-A0A524LBW3-F1
#
_cell.length_a   1.000
_cell.length_b   1.000
_cell.length_c   1.000
_cell.angle_alpha   90.00
_cell.angle_beta   90.00
_cell.angle_gamma   90.00
#
_symmetry.space_group_name_H-M   'P 1'
#
loop_
_entity.id
_entity.type
_entity.pdbx_description
1 polymer ?
#
loop_
_entity_poly.entity_id
_entity_poly.type
_entity_poly.pdbx_seq_one_letter_code
_entity_poly.pdbx_strand_id
1 'polypeptide(L)'
;MKNLQDLYDAYIETRPSTGKIRTATAMMIHACKALDLSSQEEITIDYFESIPNALESFFFAHTLKATIDKTILAEMIGRLGPKKNVKKLLDRLLTDQNENVRQFALHSLEFYGIQHPQTILPYLERFRKSTEPEMRTTAAMLVGRLQCAGQSEWALGQIMKWYKQDDLLFVGEVLSRMIQMRKQKKCEKTAMNLPEVYVWINKNCSRIAGEVIKK
;
A
#
# COMPACT_ATOMS: atom_id res chain seq x y z
N MET A 1 -15.37 15.79 -1.15
CA MET A 1 -15.27 15.08 0.13
C MET A 1 -15.08 16.11 1.22
N LYS A 2 -15.96 16.10 2.20
CA LYS A 2 -16.09 17.07 3.29
C LYS A 2 -16.02 16.39 4.66
N ASN A 3 -16.40 15.11 4.75
CA ASN A 3 -16.51 14.35 5.99
C ASN A 3 -16.28 12.84 5.77
N LEU A 4 -16.43 12.05 6.83
CA LEU A 4 -16.23 10.60 6.80
C LEU A 4 -17.28 9.86 5.95
N GLN A 5 -18.52 10.35 5.87
CA GLN A 5 -19.54 9.78 4.97
C GLN A 5 -19.08 9.89 3.50
N ASP A 6 -18.62 11.07 3.08
CA ASP A 6 -18.10 11.25 1.71
C ASP A 6 -16.89 10.33 1.42
N LEU A 7 -16.07 10.02 2.44
CA LEU A 7 -14.96 9.06 2.30
C LEU A 7 -15.50 7.64 2.10
N TYR A 8 -16.53 7.26 2.85
CA TYR A 8 -17.17 5.96 2.71
C TYR A 8 -17.86 5.82 1.34
N ASP A 9 -18.62 6.82 0.89
CA ASP A 9 -19.29 6.77 -0.40
C ASP A 9 -18.29 6.62 -1.56
N ALA A 10 -17.21 7.42 -1.52
CA ALA A 10 -16.12 7.28 -2.48
C ALA A 10 -15.41 5.92 -2.38
N TYR A 11 -15.35 5.31 -1.20
CA TYR A 11 -14.83 3.95 -1.04
C TYR A 11 -15.77 2.91 -1.68
N ILE A 12 -17.09 3.06 -1.54
CA ILE A 12 -18.09 2.18 -2.18
C ILE A 12 -17.98 2.23 -3.70
N GLU A 13 -17.68 3.39 -4.29
CA GLU A 13 -17.42 3.54 -5.73
C GLU A 13 -16.26 2.66 -6.23
N THR A 14 -15.32 2.29 -5.35
CA THR A 14 -14.21 1.36 -5.65
C THR A 14 -14.64 -0.12 -5.68
N ARG A 15 -15.94 -0.39 -5.52
CA ARG A 15 -16.58 -1.72 -5.54
C ARG A 15 -15.89 -2.73 -4.59
N PRO A 16 -15.80 -2.42 -3.29
CA PRO A 16 -15.33 -3.38 -2.29
C PRO A 16 -16.31 -4.55 -2.16
N SER A 17 -15.85 -5.68 -1.61
CA SER A 17 -16.73 -6.83 -1.34
C SER A 17 -17.70 -6.53 -0.19
N THR A 18 -18.81 -7.26 -0.12
CA THR A 18 -19.82 -7.09 0.95
C THR A 18 -19.23 -7.20 2.37
N GLY A 19 -18.26 -8.11 2.57
CA GLY A 19 -17.56 -8.22 3.85
C GLY A 19 -16.76 -6.97 4.20
N LYS A 20 -16.11 -6.37 3.20
CA LYS A 20 -15.34 -5.12 3.38
C LYS A 20 -16.23 -3.91 3.63
N ILE A 21 -17.39 -3.85 2.96
CA ILE A 21 -18.43 -2.85 3.24
C ILE A 21 -18.84 -2.93 4.71
N ARG A 22 -19.15 -4.14 5.20
CA ARG A 22 -19.55 -4.35 6.60
C ARG A 22 -18.49 -3.89 7.60
N THR A 23 -17.22 -4.21 7.35
CA THR A 23 -16.13 -3.78 8.22
C THR A 23 -15.89 -2.27 8.16
N ALA A 24 -16.03 -1.66 6.98
CA ALA A 24 -15.96 -0.20 6.82
C ALA A 24 -17.08 0.51 7.59
N THR A 25 -18.32 0.01 7.53
CA THR A 25 -19.44 0.54 8.33
C THR A 25 -19.15 0.43 9.83
N ALA A 26 -18.62 -0.70 10.30
CA ALA A 26 -18.27 -0.88 11.71
C ALA A 26 -17.18 0.12 12.15
N MET A 27 -16.15 0.30 11.33
CA MET A 27 -15.08 1.27 11.59
C MET A 27 -15.62 2.70 11.69
N MET A 28 -16.56 3.11 10.83
CA MET A 28 -17.20 4.43 10.94
C MET A 28 -17.94 4.62 12.26
N ILE A 29 -18.70 3.61 12.70
CA ILE A 29 -19.40 3.64 13.99
C ILE A 29 -18.39 3.78 15.14
N HIS A 30 -17.28 3.05 15.09
CA HIS A 30 -16.23 3.17 16.10
C HIS A 30 -15.55 4.54 16.07
N ALA A 31 -15.32 5.13 14.88
CA ALA A 31 -14.77 6.47 14.75
C ALA A 31 -15.69 7.53 15.38
N CYS A 32 -17.01 7.44 15.14
CA CYS A 32 -18.00 8.31 15.79
C CYS A 32 -17.93 8.20 17.32
N LYS A 33 -17.94 6.96 17.85
CA LYS A 33 -17.84 6.72 19.30
C LYS A 33 -16.52 7.19 19.90
N ALA A 34 -15.42 6.98 19.18
CA ALA A 34 -14.08 7.35 19.63
C ALA A 34 -13.87 8.88 19.69
N LEU A 35 -14.60 9.63 18.86
CA LEU A 35 -14.55 11.09 18.80
C LEU A 35 -15.71 11.77 19.55
N ASP A 36 -16.60 10.98 20.18
CA ASP A 36 -17.82 11.47 20.84
C ASP A 36 -18.73 12.30 19.92
N LEU A 37 -18.90 11.84 18.68
CA LEU A 37 -19.73 12.46 17.65
C LEU A 37 -20.93 11.58 17.32
N SER A 38 -22.06 12.20 16.98
CA SER A 38 -23.33 11.48 16.80
C SER A 38 -23.45 10.85 15.41
N SER A 39 -22.69 11.34 14.43
CA SER A 39 -22.78 10.92 13.04
C SER A 39 -21.44 11.03 12.30
N GLN A 40 -21.27 10.23 11.25
CA GLN A 40 -20.08 10.29 10.39
C GLN A 40 -19.98 11.60 9.59
N GLU A 41 -21.08 12.31 9.40
CA GLU A 41 -21.14 13.60 8.72
C GLU A 41 -20.49 14.72 9.55
N GLU A 42 -20.47 14.59 10.88
CA GLU A 42 -19.80 15.50 11.82
C GLU A 42 -18.28 15.34 11.83
N ILE A 43 -17.76 14.16 11.43
CA ILE A 43 -16.32 13.91 11.30
C ILE A 43 -15.84 14.58 10.02
N THR A 44 -15.63 15.89 10.07
CA THR A 44 -15.09 16.69 8.95
C THR A 44 -13.62 16.35 8.67
N ILE A 45 -13.07 16.85 7.55
CA ILE A 45 -11.66 16.65 7.20
C ILE A 45 -10.70 17.08 8.32
N ASP A 46 -11.05 18.08 9.12
CA ASP A 46 -10.20 18.56 10.21
C ASP A 46 -10.02 17.51 11.31
N TYR A 47 -10.98 16.58 11.46
CA TYR A 47 -10.87 15.44 12.37
C TYR A 47 -10.05 14.28 11.81
N PHE A 48 -9.80 14.21 10.50
CA PHE A 48 -9.25 13.00 9.87
C PHE A 48 -7.91 12.58 10.49
N GLU A 49 -7.01 13.53 10.73
CA GLU A 49 -5.69 13.24 11.34
C GLU A 49 -5.79 12.71 12.78
N SER A 50 -6.90 13.00 13.48
CA SER A 50 -7.16 12.56 14.86
C SER A 50 -7.77 11.16 14.96
N ILE A 51 -8.42 10.65 13.90
CA ILE A 51 -9.14 9.37 13.91
C ILE A 51 -8.24 8.21 14.40
N PRO A 52 -6.99 8.04 13.92
CA PRO A 52 -6.15 6.92 14.37
C PRO A 52 -5.89 6.93 15.89
N ASN A 53 -5.60 8.10 16.46
CA ASN A 53 -5.33 8.24 17.89
C ASN A 53 -6.61 8.09 18.73
N ALA A 54 -7.75 8.57 18.22
CA ALA A 54 -9.04 8.38 18.85
C ALA A 54 -9.39 6.88 18.94
N LEU A 55 -9.21 6.13 17.85
CA LEU A 55 -9.42 4.68 17.83
C LEU A 55 -8.50 3.94 18.81
N GLU A 56 -7.22 4.33 18.89
CA GLU A 56 -6.27 3.79 19.88
C GLU A 56 -6.73 4.02 21.32
N SER A 57 -7.18 5.24 21.62
CA SER A 57 -7.67 5.62 22.95
C SER A 57 -8.96 4.89 23.30
N PHE A 58 -9.90 4.82 22.35
CA PHE A 58 -11.19 4.16 22.51
C PHE A 58 -11.06 2.65 22.77
N PHE A 59 -10.11 1.98 22.11
CA PHE A 59 -9.81 0.57 22.33
C PHE A 59 -8.54 0.35 23.15
N PHE A 60 -8.21 1.22 24.10
CA PHE A 60 -6.99 1.10 24.91
C PHE A 60 -6.82 -0.30 25.55
N ALA A 61 -7.92 -0.88 26.04
CA ALA A 61 -7.91 -2.24 26.61
C ALA A 61 -7.84 -3.36 25.55
N HIS A 62 -8.12 -3.08 24.28
CA HIS A 62 -8.29 -4.05 23.19
C HIS A 62 -7.57 -3.58 21.92
N THR A 63 -6.25 -3.43 21.99
CA THR A 63 -5.39 -2.84 20.94
C THR A 63 -5.51 -3.48 19.56
N LEU A 64 -5.92 -4.76 19.48
CA LEU A 64 -6.20 -5.43 18.22
C LEU A 64 -7.39 -4.81 17.47
N LYS A 65 -8.44 -4.35 18.18
CA LYS A 65 -9.61 -3.70 17.55
C LYS A 65 -9.23 -2.35 16.94
N ALA A 66 -8.45 -1.53 17.67
CA ALA A 66 -7.89 -0.30 17.10
C ALA A 66 -7.05 -0.58 15.85
N THR A 67 -6.21 -1.61 15.90
CA THR A 67 -5.38 -2.00 14.76
C THR A 67 -6.24 -2.36 13.55
N ILE A 68 -7.27 -3.19 13.74
CA ILE A 68 -8.22 -3.58 12.68
C ILE A 68 -8.89 -2.35 12.06
N ASP A 69 -9.44 -1.45 12.87
CA ASP A 69 -10.12 -0.25 12.38
C ASP A 69 -9.17 0.69 11.64
N LYS A 70 -7.93 0.85 12.12
CA LYS A 70 -6.90 1.59 11.40
C LYS A 70 -6.55 0.95 10.06
N THR A 71 -6.49 -0.38 9.96
CA THR A 71 -6.26 -1.06 8.66
C THR A 71 -7.43 -0.88 7.70
N ILE A 72 -8.67 -0.84 8.20
CA ILE A 72 -9.87 -0.57 7.38
C ILE A 72 -9.85 0.87 6.88
N LEU A 73 -9.53 1.83 7.74
CA LEU A 73 -9.34 3.23 7.37
C LEU A 73 -8.23 3.39 6.33
N ALA A 74 -7.12 2.68 6.51
CA ALA A 74 -6.02 2.63 5.55
C ALA A 74 -6.43 2.03 4.20
N GLU A 75 -7.31 1.02 4.20
CA GLU A 75 -7.87 0.49 2.96
C GLU A 75 -8.73 1.54 2.25
N MET A 76 -9.67 2.15 2.96
CA MET A 76 -10.57 3.17 2.40
C MET A 76 -9.76 4.27 1.72
N ILE A 77 -8.78 4.82 2.43
CA ILE A 77 -7.98 5.95 1.95
C ILE A 77 -7.01 5.52 0.85
N GLY A 78 -6.35 4.38 0.98
CA GLY A 78 -5.39 3.94 -0.03
C GLY A 78 -6.04 3.64 -1.37
N ARG A 79 -7.26 3.11 -1.39
CA ARG A 79 -8.00 2.93 -2.66
C ARG A 79 -8.36 4.25 -3.32
N LEU A 80 -8.57 5.30 -2.55
CA LEU A 80 -8.79 6.65 -3.07
C LEU A 80 -7.50 7.34 -3.53
N GLY A 81 -6.35 6.86 -3.05
CA GLY A 81 -5.04 7.43 -3.30
C GLY A 81 -4.74 8.70 -2.49
N PRO A 82 -3.55 9.29 -2.69
CA PRO A 82 -3.06 10.45 -1.95
C PRO A 82 -3.71 11.78 -2.42
N LYS A 83 -5.05 11.82 -2.48
CA LYS A 83 -5.81 13.05 -2.80
C LYS A 83 -5.58 14.11 -1.72
N LYS A 84 -5.58 15.39 -2.10
CA LYS A 84 -5.24 16.54 -1.23
C LYS A 84 -5.89 16.48 0.16
N ASN A 85 -7.16 16.09 0.24
CA ASN A 85 -7.97 16.07 1.44
C ASN A 85 -7.77 14.84 2.35
N VAL A 86 -7.13 13.76 1.87
CA VAL A 86 -6.85 12.56 2.68
C VAL A 86 -5.35 12.23 2.77
N LYS A 87 -4.51 12.94 2.02
CA LYS A 87 -3.06 12.70 1.96
C LYS A 87 -2.41 12.70 3.34
N LYS A 88 -2.75 13.66 4.21
CA LYS A 88 -2.16 13.74 5.55
C LYS A 88 -2.53 12.53 6.42
N LEU A 89 -3.78 12.08 6.36
CA LEU A 89 -4.21 10.88 7.07
C LEU A 89 -3.54 9.62 6.49
N LEU A 90 -3.39 9.53 5.17
CA LEU A 90 -2.59 8.45 4.56
C LEU A 90 -1.15 8.47 5.08
N ASP A 91 -0.50 9.63 5.10
CA ASP A 91 0.87 9.78 5.59
C ASP A 91 0.98 9.39 7.09
N ARG A 92 -0.05 9.69 7.89
CA ARG A 92 -0.17 9.25 9.29
C ARG A 92 -0.25 7.73 9.41
N LEU A 93 -1.09 7.07 8.60
CA LEU A 93 -1.24 5.60 8.61
C LEU A 93 0.03 4.89 8.11
N LEU A 94 0.75 5.51 7.17
CA LEU A 94 2.04 5.05 6.68
C LEU A 94 3.21 5.25 7.67
N THR A 95 2.97 5.98 8.77
CA THR A 95 3.92 6.20 9.86
C THR A 95 3.39 5.69 11.21
N ASP A 96 2.33 4.89 11.16
CA ASP A 96 1.71 4.29 12.34
C ASP A 96 2.71 3.42 13.10
N GLN A 97 2.61 3.34 14.43
CA GLN A 97 3.50 2.51 15.25
C GLN A 97 3.31 1.01 14.96
N ASN A 98 2.08 0.61 14.60
CA ASN A 98 1.77 -0.76 14.25
C ASN A 98 2.18 -1.07 12.81
N GLU A 99 3.11 -2.02 12.65
CA GLU A 99 3.61 -2.44 11.35
C GLU A 99 2.51 -2.93 10.40
N ASN A 100 1.50 -3.65 10.90
CA ASN A 100 0.40 -4.11 10.06
C ASN A 100 -0.38 -2.94 9.46
N VAL A 101 -0.57 -1.85 10.21
CA VAL A 101 -1.23 -0.64 9.69
C VAL A 101 -0.40 -0.02 8.58
N ARG A 102 0.92 0.12 8.77
CA ARG A 102 1.83 0.66 7.74
C ARG A 102 1.81 -0.20 6.47
N GLN A 103 1.92 -1.52 6.61
CA GLN A 103 1.90 -2.46 5.48
C GLN A 103 0.56 -2.39 4.74
N PHE A 104 -0.57 -2.41 5.46
CA PHE A 104 -1.89 -2.30 4.85
C PHE A 104 -2.10 -0.96 4.14
N ALA A 105 -1.64 0.15 4.71
CA ALA A 105 -1.72 1.47 4.10
C ALA A 105 -0.92 1.58 2.80
N LEU A 106 0.27 0.97 2.73
CA LEU A 106 1.04 0.94 1.49
C LEU A 106 0.39 0.01 0.46
N HIS A 107 -0.06 -1.16 0.89
CA HIS A 107 -0.67 -2.17 0.03
C HIS A 107 -2.01 -1.68 -0.55
N SER A 108 -2.82 -0.95 0.21
CA SER A 108 -4.10 -0.42 -0.26
C SER A 108 -3.98 0.60 -1.39
N LEU A 109 -2.80 1.18 -1.59
CA LEU A 109 -2.48 2.02 -2.75
C LEU A 109 -2.47 1.27 -4.08
N GLU A 110 -2.48 -0.08 -4.08
CA GLU A 110 -2.53 -0.89 -5.30
C GLU A 110 -3.69 -0.47 -6.21
N PHE A 111 -4.91 -0.39 -5.67
CA PHE A 111 -6.10 -0.06 -6.46
C PHE A 111 -5.96 1.28 -7.19
N TYR A 112 -5.52 2.30 -6.46
CA TYR A 112 -5.29 3.63 -7.03
C TYR A 112 -4.09 3.65 -7.99
N GLY A 113 -3.02 2.96 -7.63
CA GLY A 113 -1.78 2.86 -8.39
C GLY A 113 -1.93 2.17 -9.74
N ILE A 114 -2.89 1.26 -9.89
CA ILE A 114 -3.20 0.64 -11.20
C ILE A 114 -3.61 1.70 -12.22
N GLN A 115 -4.33 2.74 -11.79
CA GLN A 115 -4.79 3.82 -12.67
C GLN A 115 -3.81 5.01 -12.67
N HIS A 116 -3.05 5.19 -11.59
CA HIS A 116 -2.21 6.35 -11.35
C HIS A 116 -0.82 5.97 -10.79
N PRO A 117 -0.03 5.16 -11.52
CA PRO A 117 1.22 4.60 -10.99
C PRO A 117 2.25 5.69 -10.65
N GLN A 118 2.27 6.80 -11.40
CA GLN A 118 3.16 7.93 -11.12
C GLN A 118 2.82 8.68 -9.84
N THR A 119 1.54 8.72 -9.46
CA THR A 119 1.10 9.41 -8.25
C THR A 119 1.54 8.67 -6.99
N ILE A 120 1.67 7.34 -7.05
CA ILE A 120 2.14 6.53 -5.92
C ILE A 120 3.66 6.33 -5.89
N LEU A 121 4.38 6.73 -6.95
CA LEU A 121 5.83 6.59 -7.05
C LEU A 121 6.60 7.24 -5.87
N PRO A 122 6.24 8.42 -5.35
CA PRO A 122 6.94 8.99 -4.18
C PRO A 122 6.88 8.10 -2.94
N TYR A 123 5.78 7.37 -2.75
CA TYR A 123 5.62 6.40 -1.66
C TYR A 123 6.49 5.18 -1.88
N LEU A 124 6.53 4.65 -3.12
CA LEU A 124 7.42 3.55 -3.49
C LEU A 124 8.89 3.92 -3.32
N GLU A 125 9.31 5.12 -3.76
CA GLU A 125 10.69 5.61 -3.60
C GLU A 125 11.07 5.79 -2.12
N ARG A 126 10.12 6.25 -1.29
CA ARG A 126 10.30 6.34 0.16
C ARG A 126 10.54 4.96 0.77
N PHE A 127 9.66 3.99 0.51
CA PHE A 127 9.72 2.68 1.16
C PHE A 127 10.74 1.72 0.55
N ARG A 128 11.15 1.94 -0.70
CA ARG A 128 12.34 1.32 -1.29
C ARG A 128 13.58 1.55 -0.43
N LYS A 129 13.74 2.76 0.10
CA LYS A 129 14.86 3.17 0.95
C LYS A 129 14.60 2.93 2.45
N SER A 130 13.55 2.20 2.78
CA SER A 130 13.20 1.92 4.17
C SER A 130 14.25 1.03 4.83
N THR A 131 14.62 1.40 6.07
CA THR A 131 15.41 0.55 6.95
C THR A 131 14.59 -0.62 7.50
N GLU A 132 13.26 -0.50 7.53
CA GLU A 132 12.32 -1.57 7.90
C GLU A 132 12.16 -2.56 6.73
N PRO A 133 12.64 -3.81 6.84
CA PRO A 133 12.56 -4.80 5.76
C PRO A 133 11.15 -5.11 5.26
N GLU A 134 10.16 -5.08 6.14
CA GLU A 134 8.76 -5.40 5.88
C GLU A 134 8.13 -4.33 4.96
N MET A 135 8.45 -3.07 5.21
CA MET A 135 7.98 -1.96 4.37
C MET A 135 8.65 -1.96 2.99
N ARG A 136 9.94 -2.29 2.92
CA ARG A 136 10.66 -2.46 1.65
C ARG A 136 10.08 -3.64 0.85
N THR A 137 9.83 -4.76 1.51
CA THR A 137 9.13 -5.92 0.93
C THR A 137 7.74 -5.55 0.42
N THR A 138 6.98 -4.76 1.17
CA THR A 138 5.64 -4.33 0.77
C THR A 138 5.68 -3.44 -0.46
N ALA A 139 6.64 -2.52 -0.53
CA ALA A 139 6.87 -1.70 -1.72
C ALA A 139 7.24 -2.56 -2.95
N ALA A 140 8.14 -3.53 -2.77
CA ALA A 140 8.52 -4.45 -3.83
C ALA A 140 7.34 -5.31 -4.33
N MET A 141 6.51 -5.78 -3.40
CA MET A 141 5.27 -6.50 -3.72
C MET A 141 4.30 -5.62 -4.51
N LEU A 142 4.10 -4.37 -4.09
CA LEU A 142 3.23 -3.43 -4.79
C LEU A 142 3.68 -3.21 -6.24
N VAL A 143 4.98 -3.02 -6.49
CA VAL A 143 5.52 -2.90 -7.87
C VAL A 143 5.19 -4.14 -8.71
N GLY A 144 5.44 -5.33 -8.17
CA GLY A 144 5.15 -6.57 -8.89
C GLY A 144 3.64 -6.77 -9.15
N ARG A 145 2.77 -6.29 -8.26
CA ARG A 145 1.32 -6.34 -8.49
C ARG A 145 0.85 -5.36 -9.54
N LEU A 146 1.38 -4.13 -9.54
CA LEU A 146 1.10 -3.14 -10.59
C LEU A 146 1.47 -3.70 -11.96
N GLN A 147 2.62 -4.37 -12.07
CA GLN A 147 3.03 -5.05 -13.29
C GLN A 147 1.99 -6.08 -13.77
N CYS A 148 1.50 -6.93 -12.86
CA CYS A 148 0.48 -7.94 -13.16
C CYS A 148 -0.91 -7.36 -13.46
N ALA A 149 -1.19 -6.16 -12.94
CA ALA A 149 -2.46 -5.46 -13.08
C ALA A 149 -2.50 -4.49 -14.28
N GLY A 150 -1.60 -4.68 -15.27
CA GLY A 150 -1.61 -3.93 -16.53
C GLY A 150 -0.61 -2.79 -16.61
N GLN A 151 0.12 -2.47 -15.54
CA GLN A 151 1.18 -1.44 -15.52
C GLN A 151 2.57 -2.03 -15.79
N SER A 152 2.67 -3.01 -16.71
CA SER A 152 3.92 -3.72 -16.97
C SER A 152 5.01 -2.82 -17.54
N GLU A 153 4.70 -1.99 -18.53
CA GLU A 153 5.68 -1.07 -19.13
C GLU A 153 6.22 -0.09 -18.09
N TRP A 154 5.33 0.52 -17.32
CA TRP A 154 5.71 1.43 -16.24
C TRP A 154 6.59 0.73 -15.19
N ALA A 155 6.17 -0.45 -14.72
CA ALA A 155 6.89 -1.18 -13.67
C ALA A 155 8.29 -1.59 -14.14
N LEU A 156 8.41 -2.09 -15.38
CA LEU A 156 9.71 -2.42 -15.97
C LEU A 156 10.59 -1.18 -16.14
N GLY A 157 10.02 -0.06 -16.59
CA GLY A 157 10.73 1.22 -16.67
C GLY A 157 11.30 1.66 -15.32
N GLN A 158 10.53 1.54 -14.24
CA GLN A 158 11.01 1.87 -12.90
C GLN A 158 12.06 0.88 -12.39
N ILE A 159 11.88 -0.43 -12.59
CA ILE A 159 12.87 -1.46 -12.22
C ILE A 159 14.21 -1.17 -12.93
N MET A 160 14.18 -0.86 -14.22
CA MET A 160 15.39 -0.52 -14.98
C MET A 160 16.04 0.78 -14.51
N LYS A 161 15.23 1.78 -14.11
CA LYS A 161 15.73 3.00 -13.49
C LYS A 161 16.45 2.71 -12.17
N TRP A 162 15.85 1.95 -11.27
CA TRP A 162 16.46 1.60 -9.98
C TRP A 162 17.72 0.74 -10.14
N TYR A 163 17.73 -0.17 -11.12
CA TYR A 163 18.94 -0.91 -11.47
C TYR A 163 20.06 0.01 -11.93
N LYS A 164 19.78 1.00 -12.79
CA LYS A 164 20.78 1.99 -13.24
C LYS A 164 21.30 2.87 -12.09
N GLN A 165 20.52 2.98 -11.01
CA GLN A 165 20.92 3.65 -9.77
C GLN A 165 21.64 2.71 -8.79
N ASP A 166 22.00 1.51 -9.24
CA ASP A 166 22.69 0.47 -8.47
C ASP A 166 21.94 -0.03 -7.22
N ASP A 167 20.60 0.10 -7.20
CA ASP A 167 19.77 -0.47 -6.14
C ASP A 167 19.47 -1.95 -6.41
N LEU A 168 20.52 -2.76 -6.41
CA LEU A 168 20.42 -4.19 -6.72
C LEU A 168 19.62 -4.96 -5.68
N LEU A 169 19.69 -4.56 -4.41
CA LEU A 169 18.95 -5.20 -3.33
C LEU A 169 17.44 -5.07 -3.55
N PHE A 170 16.94 -3.85 -3.76
CA PHE A 170 15.51 -3.67 -3.98
C PHE A 170 15.04 -4.27 -5.30
N VAL A 171 15.83 -4.14 -6.38
CA VAL A 171 15.52 -4.78 -7.66
C VAL A 171 15.41 -6.31 -7.48
N GLY A 172 16.32 -6.92 -6.73
CA GLY A 172 16.27 -8.34 -6.38
C GLY A 172 15.01 -8.72 -5.59
N GLU A 173 14.59 -7.88 -4.63
CA GLU A 173 13.33 -8.09 -3.90
C GLU A 173 12.11 -8.05 -4.83
N VAL A 174 12.01 -7.03 -5.69
CA VAL A 174 10.91 -6.90 -6.67
C VAL A 174 10.82 -8.14 -7.56
N LEU A 175 11.96 -8.55 -8.14
CA LEU A 175 12.03 -9.73 -9.02
C LEU A 175 11.63 -11.01 -8.27
N SER A 176 12.09 -11.18 -7.03
CA SER A 176 11.72 -12.32 -6.19
C SER A 176 10.21 -12.38 -5.94
N ARG A 177 9.58 -11.23 -5.64
CA ARG A 177 8.12 -11.15 -5.47
C ARG A 177 7.38 -11.49 -6.76
N MET A 178 7.86 -10.99 -7.90
CA MET A 178 7.27 -11.30 -9.21
C MET A 178 7.34 -12.80 -9.55
N ILE A 179 8.49 -13.46 -9.29
CA ILE A 179 8.65 -14.91 -9.44
C ILE A 179 7.69 -15.66 -8.52
N GLN A 180 7.59 -15.25 -7.25
CA GLN A 180 6.68 -15.87 -6.28
C GLN A 180 5.22 -15.76 -6.72
N MET A 181 4.78 -14.60 -7.20
CA MET A 181 3.41 -14.38 -7.68
C MET A 181 3.07 -15.25 -8.90
N ARG A 182 4.04 -15.48 -9.80
CA ARG A 182 3.88 -16.42 -10.92
C ARG A 182 3.72 -17.87 -10.47
N LYS A 183 4.55 -18.33 -9.53
CA LYS A 183 4.41 -19.68 -8.95
C LYS A 183 3.03 -19.91 -8.35
N GLN A 184 2.42 -18.86 -7.81
CA GLN A 184 1.08 -18.87 -7.23
C GLN A 184 -0.05 -18.67 -8.25
N LYS A 185 0.25 -18.60 -9.57
CA LYS A 185 -0.71 -18.29 -10.65
C LYS A 185 -1.52 -17.01 -10.43
N LYS A 186 -1.02 -16.06 -9.64
CA LYS A 186 -1.67 -14.77 -9.38
C LYS A 186 -1.45 -13.75 -10.50
N CYS A 187 -0.70 -14.14 -11.53
CA CYS A 187 -0.27 -13.28 -12.63
C CYS A 187 -0.17 -14.13 -13.89
N GLU A 188 -1.26 -14.23 -14.65
CA GLU A 188 -1.32 -14.99 -15.92
C GLU A 188 -0.92 -14.14 -17.12
N LYS A 189 -1.12 -12.81 -17.04
CA LYS A 189 -0.82 -11.87 -18.12
C LYS A 189 0.45 -11.10 -17.83
N THR A 190 1.59 -11.70 -18.15
CA THR A 190 2.77 -10.89 -18.46
C THR A 190 3.20 -11.21 -19.87
N ALA A 191 3.04 -10.23 -20.77
CA ALA A 191 3.94 -10.05 -21.90
C ALA A 191 5.32 -9.66 -21.34
N MET A 192 5.94 -10.57 -20.59
CA MET A 192 7.39 -10.55 -20.48
C MET A 192 7.87 -11.41 -21.63
N ASN A 193 8.74 -10.84 -22.47
CA ASN A 193 9.76 -11.64 -23.12
C ASN A 193 10.71 -12.10 -21.99
N LEU A 194 10.22 -13.08 -21.21
CA LEU A 194 10.86 -13.71 -20.07
C LEU A 194 12.31 -14.12 -20.39
N PRO A 195 12.65 -14.56 -21.62
CA PRO A 195 14.04 -14.81 -21.98
C PRO A 195 14.94 -13.58 -21.87
N GLU A 196 14.52 -12.37 -22.25
CA GLU A 196 15.40 -11.18 -22.22
C GLU A 196 15.60 -10.66 -20.80
N VAL A 197 14.54 -10.62 -19.99
CA VAL A 197 14.64 -10.25 -18.57
C VAL A 197 15.42 -11.32 -17.80
N TYR A 198 15.23 -12.61 -18.11
CA TYR A 198 15.96 -13.71 -17.47
C TYR A 198 17.42 -13.79 -17.94
N VAL A 199 17.71 -13.53 -19.22
CA VAL A 199 19.08 -13.39 -19.76
C VAL A 199 19.75 -12.17 -19.15
N TRP A 200 19.04 -11.05 -19.01
CA TRP A 200 19.55 -9.85 -18.37
C TRP A 200 19.80 -10.07 -16.87
N ILE A 201 18.87 -10.71 -16.16
CA ILE A 201 19.03 -11.11 -14.75
C ILE A 201 20.23 -12.05 -14.65
N ASN A 202 20.30 -13.13 -15.44
CA ASN A 202 21.41 -14.09 -15.40
C ASN A 202 22.77 -13.48 -15.78
N LYS A 203 22.82 -12.56 -16.75
CA LYS A 203 24.04 -11.84 -17.13
C LYS A 203 24.55 -10.93 -16.01
N ASN A 204 23.66 -10.50 -15.11
CA ASN A 204 23.98 -9.62 -13.98
C ASN A 204 23.88 -10.32 -12.62
N CYS A 205 23.46 -11.60 -12.57
CA CYS A 205 23.20 -12.38 -11.36
C CYS A 205 24.45 -12.59 -10.53
N SER A 206 25.62 -12.74 -11.15
CA SER A 206 26.90 -12.84 -10.43
C SER A 206 27.27 -11.56 -9.68
N ARG A 207 26.85 -10.39 -10.18
CA ARG A 207 27.00 -9.10 -9.50
C ARG A 207 26.00 -8.95 -8.35
N ILE A 208 24.73 -9.34 -8.58
CA ILE A 208 23.65 -9.29 -7.58
C ILE A 208 23.88 -10.29 -6.44
N ALA A 209 24.21 -11.55 -6.75
CA ALA A 209 24.47 -12.60 -5.77
C ALA A 209 25.76 -12.34 -4.97
N GLY A 210 26.78 -11.72 -5.59
CA GLY A 210 28.03 -11.37 -4.92
C GLY A 210 27.89 -10.30 -3.82
N GLU A 211 26.86 -9.44 -3.90
CA GLU A 211 26.59 -8.42 -2.88
C GLU A 211 25.56 -8.87 -1.82
N VAL A 212 24.62 -9.74 -2.20
CA VAL A 212 23.63 -10.33 -1.28
C VAL A 212 24.27 -11.35 -0.32
N ILE A 213 25.34 -12.03 -0.72
CA ILE A 213 26.03 -13.03 0.11
C ILE A 213 27.08 -12.38 1.05
N LYS A 214 27.39 -11.09 0.89
CA LYS A 214 28.40 -10.36 1.68
C LYS A 214 27.85 -9.52 2.84
N LYS A 215 26.57 -9.64 3.18
CA LYS A 215 25.94 -9.01 4.36
C LYS A 215 25.16 -10.04 5.16
#